data_AF-X0XXZ8-F1
#
_entry.id   AF-X0XXZ8-F1
#
_cell.length_a   1.000
_cell.length_b   1.000
_cell.length_c   1.000
_cell.angle_alpha   90.00
_cell.angle_beta   90.00
_cell.angle_gamma   90.00
#
_symmetry.space_group_name_H-M   'P 1'
#
loop_
_entity.id
_entity.type
_entity.pdbx_description
1 polymer ?
#
loop_
_entity_poly.entity_id
_entity_poly.type
_entity_poly.pdbx_seq_one_letter_code
_entity_poly.pdbx_strand_id
1 'polypeptide(L)'
;AKMVARHLGQPLEVDLKSMTAEMPPMARLEGIDLVSEGILTLTSVNGLLRSGTEKEAVRFRTDGAANLLRLLLSADHIHFIVGQAVNPAHQDPELPHQLGIRLGVVREIVEELRSRGKEVTIGEI
;
A
#
# COMPACT_ATOMS: atom_id res chain seq x y z
N ALA A 1 8.12 -2.25 -7.57
CA ALA A 1 9.28 -1.34 -7.45
C ALA A 1 10.34 -1.54 -8.54
N LYS A 2 10.91 -2.75 -8.71
CA LYS A 2 12.04 -2.99 -9.64
C LYS A 2 11.80 -2.51 -11.09
N MET A 3 10.60 -2.70 -11.63
CA MET A 3 10.25 -2.21 -12.97
C MET A 3 10.31 -0.69 -13.07
N VAL A 4 9.78 0.00 -12.06
CA VAL A 4 9.78 1.47 -11.99
C VAL A 4 11.22 1.98 -11.81
N ALA A 5 12.00 1.39 -10.91
CA ALA A 5 13.40 1.74 -10.71
C ALA A 5 14.22 1.65 -12.00
N ARG A 6 14.06 0.55 -12.75
CA ARG A 6 14.69 0.37 -14.06
C ARG A 6 14.23 1.40 -15.08
N HIS A 7 12.93 1.74 -15.10
CA HIS A 7 12.40 2.74 -16.03
C HIS A 7 12.92 4.15 -15.73
N LEU A 8 13.07 4.48 -14.44
CA LEU A 8 13.58 5.78 -13.99
C LEU A 8 15.12 5.87 -14.02
N GLY A 9 15.82 4.75 -14.21
CA GLY A 9 17.29 4.71 -14.11
C GLY A 9 17.81 4.97 -12.70
N GLN A 10 16.99 4.73 -11.68
CA GLN A 10 17.28 5.03 -10.28
C GLN A 10 17.53 3.74 -9.48
N PRO A 11 18.47 3.74 -8.50
CA PRO A 11 18.67 2.58 -7.64
C PRO A 11 17.48 2.36 -6.71
N LEU A 12 17.13 1.09 -6.51
CA LEU A 12 16.18 0.67 -5.50
C LEU A 12 16.95 0.21 -4.26
N GLU A 13 16.87 0.96 -3.18
CA GLU A 13 17.59 0.68 -1.94
C GLU A 13 16.64 0.12 -0.90
N VAL A 14 16.91 -1.08 -0.38
CA VAL A 14 16.09 -1.67 0.68
C VAL A 14 16.51 -1.07 2.03
N ASP A 15 15.56 -0.52 2.78
CA ASP A 15 15.81 -0.01 4.13
C ASP A 15 15.54 -1.10 5.18
N LEU A 16 16.56 -1.88 5.51
CA LEU A 16 16.45 -2.94 6.50
C LEU A 16 16.08 -2.44 7.90
N LYS A 17 16.30 -1.16 8.22
CA LYS A 17 15.95 -0.59 9.53
C LYS A 17 14.44 -0.39 9.70
N SER A 18 13.69 -0.38 8.59
CA SER A 18 12.24 -0.26 8.59
C SER A 18 11.49 -1.57 8.87
N MET A 19 12.20 -2.70 8.90
CA MET A 19 11.61 -4.01 9.15
C MET A 19 11.13 -4.13 10.61
N THR A 20 9.93 -4.66 10.79
CA THR A 20 9.38 -5.02 12.11
C THR A 20 9.04 -6.50 12.13
N ALA A 21 8.58 -7.01 13.28
CA ALA A 21 8.10 -8.39 13.37
C ALA A 21 6.89 -8.66 12.48
N GLU A 22 6.08 -7.63 12.20
CA GLU A 22 4.81 -7.73 11.47
C GLU A 22 4.92 -7.23 10.03
N MET A 23 5.85 -6.32 9.75
CA MET A 23 5.97 -5.63 8.47
C MET A 23 7.36 -5.83 7.85
N PRO A 24 7.43 -6.29 6.58
CA PRO A 24 8.67 -6.37 5.83
C PRO A 24 9.33 -4.99 5.63
N PRO A 25 10.63 -4.95 5.27
CA PRO A 25 11.31 -3.70 5.02
C PRO A 25 10.71 -2.96 3.81
N MET A 26 10.69 -1.64 3.93
CA MET A 26 10.44 -0.72 2.82
C MET A 26 11.66 -0.61 1.92
N ALA A 27 11.46 0.05 0.79
CA ALA A 27 12.55 0.49 -0.07
C ALA A 27 12.47 2.00 -0.32
N ARG A 28 13.61 2.58 -0.68
CA ARG A 28 13.77 3.94 -1.16
C ARG A 28 13.95 3.91 -2.67
N LEU A 29 13.23 4.79 -3.35
CA LEU A 29 13.39 5.06 -4.77
C LEU A 29 13.20 6.56 -4.97
N GLU A 30 14.18 7.23 -5.58
CA GLU A 30 14.12 8.68 -5.76
C GLU A 30 12.88 9.09 -6.58
N GLY A 31 12.19 10.13 -6.09
CA GLY A 31 10.93 10.60 -6.68
C GLY A 31 9.67 9.84 -6.24
N ILE A 32 9.78 8.87 -5.32
CA ILE A 32 8.64 8.13 -4.77
C ILE A 32 8.71 8.17 -3.23
N ASP A 33 7.66 8.72 -2.60
CA ASP A 33 7.62 8.93 -1.14
C ASP A 33 7.60 7.62 -0.33
N LEU A 34 7.02 6.56 -0.91
CA LEU A 34 6.91 5.26 -0.25
C LEU A 34 6.97 4.10 -1.24
N VAL A 35 7.89 3.16 -1.00
CA VAL A 35 7.93 1.86 -1.68
C VAL A 35 7.84 0.75 -0.65
N SER A 36 6.83 -0.12 -0.76
CA SER A 36 6.60 -1.24 0.17
C SER A 36 6.27 -2.55 -0.56
N GLU A 37 6.05 -3.63 0.21
CA GLU A 37 5.71 -4.99 -0.28
C GLU A 37 4.33 -5.10 -0.97
N GLY A 38 3.47 -4.08 -0.92
CA GLY A 38 2.18 -4.11 -1.60
C GLY A 38 1.06 -4.70 -0.73
N ILE A 39 0.66 -5.96 -0.94
CA ILE A 39 -0.60 -6.48 -0.36
C ILE A 39 -0.60 -6.51 1.17
N LEU A 40 0.52 -6.89 1.81
CA LEU A 40 0.65 -6.89 3.27
C LEU A 40 0.46 -5.48 3.85
N THR A 41 1.06 -4.48 3.21
CA THR A 41 0.90 -3.07 3.60
C THR A 41 -0.55 -2.60 3.43
N LEU A 42 -1.18 -2.93 2.30
CA LEU A 42 -2.57 -2.55 2.03
C LEU A 42 -3.54 -3.17 3.04
N THR A 43 -3.42 -4.48 3.32
CA THR A 43 -4.27 -5.16 4.30
C THR A 43 -4.10 -4.56 5.70
N SER A 44 -2.87 -4.28 6.11
CA SER A 44 -2.59 -3.65 7.41
C SER A 44 -3.20 -2.24 7.52
N VAL A 45 -3.04 -1.41 6.48
CA VAL A 45 -3.65 -0.07 6.42
C VAL A 45 -5.17 -0.13 6.43
N ASN A 46 -5.77 -1.04 5.68
CA ASN A 46 -7.21 -1.25 5.69
C ASN A 46 -7.72 -1.57 7.11
N GLY A 47 -7.02 -2.45 7.84
CA GLY A 47 -7.31 -2.74 9.24
C GLY A 47 -7.26 -1.49 10.14
N LEU A 48 -6.20 -0.67 10.00
CA LEU A 48 -6.04 0.57 10.78
C LEU A 48 -7.14 1.60 10.47
N LEU A 49 -7.48 1.76 9.20
CA LEU A 49 -8.54 2.65 8.77
C LEU A 49 -9.90 2.21 9.32
N ARG A 50 -10.25 0.92 9.18
CA ARG A 50 -11.52 0.36 9.71
C ARG A 50 -11.62 0.42 11.23
N SER A 51 -10.50 0.43 11.95
CA SER A 51 -10.49 0.59 13.41
C SER A 51 -10.59 2.05 13.87
N GLY A 52 -10.74 3.02 12.95
CA GLY A 52 -10.77 4.44 13.29
C GLY A 52 -9.41 4.98 13.73
N THR A 53 -8.30 4.36 13.33
CA THR A 53 -6.96 4.83 13.72
C THR A 53 -6.66 6.16 13.04
N GLU A 54 -6.38 7.18 13.83
CA GLU A 54 -5.95 8.49 13.36
C GLU A 54 -4.43 8.56 13.17
N LYS A 55 -3.97 9.49 12.33
CA LYS A 55 -2.56 9.66 11.97
C LYS A 55 -1.66 9.90 13.20
N GLU A 56 -2.18 10.56 14.23
CA GLU A 56 -1.49 10.84 15.49
C GLU A 56 -1.17 9.57 16.27
N ALA A 57 -2.03 8.56 16.21
CA ALA A 57 -1.86 7.30 16.94
C ALA A 57 -0.68 6.48 16.42
N VAL A 58 -0.33 6.64 15.14
CA VAL A 58 0.80 5.93 14.51
C VAL A 58 2.03 6.81 14.30
N ARG A 59 2.07 8.05 14.79
CA ARG A 59 3.11 9.04 14.45
C ARG A 59 4.56 8.60 14.67
N PHE A 60 4.80 7.68 15.61
CA PHE A 60 6.14 7.15 15.93
C PHE A 60 6.45 5.81 15.26
N ARG A 61 5.46 5.19 14.59
CA ARG A 61 5.66 3.97 13.81
C ARG A 61 6.24 4.33 12.45
N THR A 62 7.37 3.73 12.12
CA THR A 62 8.11 3.97 10.88
C THR A 62 7.91 2.88 9.83
N ASP A 63 7.05 1.89 10.10
CA ASP A 63 6.73 0.82 9.17
C ASP A 63 5.90 1.32 7.97
N GLY A 64 5.87 0.51 6.90
CA GLY A 64 5.19 0.87 5.65
C GLY A 64 3.69 1.14 5.80
N ALA A 65 3.00 0.45 6.73
CA ALA A 65 1.57 0.65 6.92
C ALA A 65 1.30 1.99 7.63
N ALA A 66 2.08 2.31 8.67
CA ALA A 66 2.00 3.58 9.34
C ALA A 66 2.32 4.77 8.41
N ASN A 67 3.33 4.64 7.55
CA ASN A 67 3.66 5.63 6.54
C ASN A 67 2.51 5.84 5.55
N LEU A 68 1.98 4.76 4.97
CA LEU A 68 0.88 4.85 4.01
C LEU A 68 -0.40 5.42 4.65
N LEU A 69 -0.74 5.01 5.87
CA LEU A 69 -1.89 5.56 6.59
C LEU A 69 -1.78 7.07 6.75
N ARG A 70 -0.61 7.58 7.16
CA ARG A 70 -0.39 9.03 7.30
C ARG A 70 -0.55 9.77 5.98
N LEU A 71 -0.03 9.23 4.88
CA LEU A 71 -0.17 9.82 3.55
C LEU A 71 -1.65 9.89 3.14
N LEU A 72 -2.38 8.76 3.25
CA LEU A 72 -3.79 8.69 2.88
C LEU A 72 -4.67 9.62 3.73
N LEU A 73 -4.45 9.67 5.04
CA LEU A 73 -5.22 10.53 5.94
C LEU A 73 -4.90 12.02 5.77
N SER A 74 -3.71 12.37 5.26
CA SER A 74 -3.31 13.76 5.03
C SER A 74 -3.70 14.30 3.65
N ALA A 75 -4.08 13.44 2.71
CA ALA A 75 -4.46 13.85 1.35
C ALA A 75 -5.95 14.17 1.23
N ASP A 76 -6.30 15.18 0.44
CA ASP A 76 -7.70 15.53 0.11
C ASP A 76 -8.20 14.75 -1.11
N HIS A 77 -7.35 14.64 -2.14
CA HIS A 77 -7.61 13.90 -3.37
C HIS A 77 -6.65 12.72 -3.50
N ILE A 78 -7.18 11.54 -3.79
CA ILE A 78 -6.42 10.30 -3.88
C ILE A 78 -6.79 9.59 -5.19
N HIS A 79 -5.78 9.29 -6.00
CA HIS A 79 -5.96 8.50 -7.23
C HIS A 79 -5.23 7.16 -7.09
N PHE A 80 -6.00 6.08 -7.07
CA PHE A 80 -5.46 4.73 -7.08
C PHE A 80 -5.24 4.28 -8.53
N ILE A 81 -4.00 3.92 -8.88
CA ILE A 81 -3.68 3.25 -10.14
C ILE A 81 -3.34 1.80 -9.81
N VAL A 82 -4.22 0.89 -10.19
CA VAL A 82 -4.17 -0.52 -9.75
C VAL A 82 -3.92 -1.42 -10.95
N GLY A 83 -2.75 -2.07 -10.97
CA GLY A 83 -2.48 -3.12 -11.95
C GLY A 83 -3.42 -4.32 -11.76
N GLN A 84 -3.89 -4.92 -12.84
CA GLN A 84 -4.72 -6.13 -12.84
C GLN A 84 -3.95 -7.40 -13.19
N ALA A 85 -2.64 -7.27 -13.47
CA ALA A 85 -1.79 -8.39 -13.84
C ALA A 85 -1.85 -9.53 -12.81
N VAL A 86 -2.24 -10.71 -13.32
CA VAL A 86 -2.21 -12.00 -12.64
C VAL A 86 -0.78 -12.41 -12.40
N ASN A 87 -0.39 -12.66 -11.14
CA ASN A 87 0.92 -13.26 -10.85
C ASN A 87 0.81 -14.79 -11.04
N PRO A 88 1.45 -15.38 -12.07
CA PRO A 88 1.37 -16.82 -12.32
C PRO A 88 1.99 -17.67 -11.21
N ALA A 89 2.95 -17.12 -10.45
CA ALA A 89 3.63 -17.82 -9.36
C ALA A 89 2.76 -18.03 -8.10
N HIS A 90 1.55 -17.47 -8.07
CA HIS A 90 0.58 -17.63 -6.98
C HIS A 90 -0.73 -18.29 -7.45
N GLN A 91 -0.66 -19.11 -8.50
CA GLN A 91 -1.73 -20.02 -8.92
C GLN A 91 -1.66 -21.36 -8.18
N ASP A 92 -1.40 -21.33 -6.87
CA ASP A 92 -1.67 -22.51 -6.04
C ASP A 92 -3.20 -22.63 -5.92
N PRO A 93 -3.83 -23.70 -6.42
CA PRO A 93 -5.26 -23.89 -6.30
C PRO A 93 -5.73 -24.03 -4.84
N GLU A 94 -4.83 -24.25 -3.88
CA GLU A 94 -5.14 -24.22 -2.43
C GLU A 94 -5.07 -22.83 -1.80
N LEU A 95 -4.52 -21.82 -2.50
CA LEU A 95 -4.51 -20.44 -2.03
C LEU A 95 -5.74 -19.68 -2.55
N PRO A 96 -6.54 -19.03 -1.67
CA PRO A 96 -7.75 -18.33 -2.09
C PRO A 96 -7.39 -17.25 -3.12
N HIS A 97 -8.09 -17.25 -4.26
CA HIS A 97 -7.91 -16.38 -5.43
C HIS A 97 -7.29 -15.00 -5.09
N GLN A 98 -5.96 -14.91 -5.08
CA GLN A 98 -5.25 -13.76 -4.52
C GLN A 98 -5.43 -12.47 -5.34
N LEU A 99 -5.85 -12.60 -6.59
CA LEU A 99 -6.16 -11.48 -7.48
C LEU A 99 -7.40 -10.71 -7.05
N GLY A 100 -8.42 -11.39 -6.52
CA GLY A 100 -9.58 -10.74 -5.93
C GLY A 100 -9.21 -9.99 -4.65
N ILE A 101 -8.18 -10.44 -3.93
CA ILE A 101 -7.80 -9.87 -2.63
C ILE A 101 -7.20 -8.47 -2.80
N ARG A 102 -6.28 -8.23 -3.75
CA ARG A 102 -5.69 -6.88 -3.91
C ARG A 102 -6.74 -5.85 -4.29
N LEU A 103 -7.53 -6.13 -5.31
CA LEU A 103 -8.56 -5.19 -5.77
C LEU A 103 -9.67 -5.02 -4.72
N GLY A 104 -10.04 -6.10 -4.03
CA GLY A 104 -10.97 -6.08 -2.91
C GLY A 104 -10.49 -5.16 -1.79
N VAL A 105 -9.26 -5.36 -1.30
CA VAL A 105 -8.66 -4.53 -0.23
C VAL A 105 -8.54 -3.07 -0.68
N VAL A 106 -8.16 -2.79 -1.93
CA VAL A 106 -8.14 -1.41 -2.43
C VAL A 106 -9.54 -0.79 -2.43
N ARG A 107 -10.57 -1.53 -2.85
CA ARG A 107 -11.96 -1.04 -2.83
C ARG A 107 -12.44 -0.75 -1.40
N GLU A 108 -12.12 -1.61 -0.44
CA GLU A 108 -12.41 -1.38 0.98
C GLU A 108 -11.71 -0.11 1.51
N ILE A 109 -10.43 0.09 1.18
CA ILE A 109 -9.71 1.33 1.53
C ILE A 109 -10.36 2.55 0.88
N VAL A 110 -10.76 2.47 -0.39
CA VAL A 110 -11.43 3.55 -1.11
C VAL A 110 -12.75 3.93 -0.42
N GLU A 111 -13.54 2.94 -0.01
CA GLU A 111 -14.80 3.17 0.72
C GLU A 111 -14.56 3.89 2.05
N GLU A 112 -13.56 3.45 2.80
CA GLU A 112 -13.21 4.03 4.11
C GLU A 112 -12.62 5.45 3.98
N LEU A 113 -11.89 5.75 2.89
CA LEU A 113 -11.41 7.10 2.64
C LEU A 113 -12.56 8.03 2.19
N ARG A 114 -13.49 7.53 1.37
CA ARG A 114 -14.68 8.28 0.96
C ARG A 114 -15.63 8.57 2.12
N SER A 115 -15.82 7.61 3.03
CA SER A 115 -16.65 7.82 4.23
C SER A 115 -16.10 8.93 5.14
N ARG A 116 -14.79 9.18 5.07
CA ARG A 116 -14.07 10.29 5.73
C ARG A 116 -14.08 11.60 4.93
N GLY A 117 -14.85 11.68 3.85
CA GLY A 117 -15.00 12.90 3.04
C GLY A 117 -13.88 13.17 2.03
N LYS A 118 -13.02 12.19 1.75
CA LYS A 118 -11.94 12.34 0.76
C LYS A 118 -12.44 12.08 -0.66
N GLU A 119 -11.88 12.80 -1.63
CA GLU A 119 -12.15 12.55 -3.04
C GLU A 119 -11.24 11.45 -3.58
N VAL A 120 -11.82 10.28 -3.87
CA VAL A 120 -11.04 9.12 -4.29
C VAL A 120 -11.50 8.60 -5.65
N THR A 121 -10.54 8.43 -6.55
CA THR A 121 -10.73 7.84 -7.89
C THR A 121 -9.86 6.59 -8.05
N ILE A 122 -10.30 5.67 -8.90
CA ILE A 122 -9.59 4.42 -9.20
C ILE A 122 -9.48 4.22 -10.71
N GLY A 123 -8.25 4.00 -11.19
CA GLY A 123 -7.93 3.56 -12.54
C GLY A 123 -7.34 2.15 -12.50
N GLU A 124 -8.03 1.19 -13.11
CA GLU A 124 -7.57 -0.19 -13.21
C GLU A 124 -6.81 -0.36 -14.55
N ILE A 125 -5.55 -0.82 -14.50
CA ILE A 125 -4.64 -0.92 -15.68
C ILE A 125 -4.03 -2.31 -15.88
#